data_AF-A0A059CKQ5-F1
#
_entry.id   AF-A0A059CKQ5-F1
#
_cell.length_a   1.000
_cell.length_b   1.000
_cell.length_c   1.000
_cell.angle_alpha   90.00
_cell.angle_beta   90.00
_cell.angle_gamma   90.00
#
_symmetry.space_group_name_H-M   'P 1'
#
loop_
_entity.id
_entity.type
_entity.pdbx_description
1 polymer ?
#
loop_
_entity_poly.entity_id
_entity_poly.type
_entity_poly.pdbx_seq_one_letter_code
_entity_poly.pdbx_strand_id
1 'polypeptide(L)'
;SRDQNFATILDKQSSMWPDRIRRCSVHNEFRFGQQNMLLSHLRSLYMFGEDKCSLYRILSGDLKLLSVLDLQNAPLRRFPAQVVDMRSLKFLSLRNTQIQTVPTSIGRLQNLETLDVKHTRVTSLPIEIMKLQHLCHLLVYRYHTVAYVLYKYGFSTTAQIGALQSLQKLWPI
;
A
#
# COMPACT_ATOMS: atom_id res chain seq x y z
N SER A 1 31.66 6.03 -8.62
CA SER A 1 30.35 6.62 -8.92
C SER A 1 29.35 6.18 -7.84
N ARG A 2 29.10 7.00 -6.81
CA ARG A 2 28.36 6.59 -5.58
C ARG A 2 26.84 6.80 -5.67
N ASP A 3 26.35 7.42 -6.74
CA ASP A 3 24.97 7.95 -6.81
C ASP A 3 24.04 7.20 -7.79
N GLN A 4 24.48 6.13 -8.45
CA GLN A 4 23.68 5.52 -9.52
C GLN A 4 22.46 4.69 -9.04
N ASN A 5 22.34 4.32 -7.76
CA ASN A 5 21.32 3.34 -7.31
C ASN A 5 20.32 3.89 -6.27
N PHE A 6 20.10 5.20 -6.23
CA PHE A 6 19.14 5.78 -5.28
C PHE A 6 17.69 5.51 -5.67
N ALA A 7 17.36 5.64 -6.96
CA ALA A 7 16.02 5.45 -7.51
C ALA A 7 16.06 4.86 -8.92
N THR A 8 15.10 4.00 -9.26
CA THR A 8 14.94 3.42 -10.59
C THR A 8 13.47 3.35 -10.99
N ILE A 9 13.21 3.54 -12.28
CA ILE A 9 11.91 3.29 -12.91
C ILE A 9 12.06 2.01 -13.73
N LEU A 10 11.21 1.02 -13.48
CA LEU A 10 11.14 -0.21 -14.24
C LEU A 10 9.90 -0.19 -15.13
N ASP A 11 10.12 -0.48 -16.40
CA ASP A 11 9.10 -0.53 -17.44
C ASP A 11 9.31 -1.74 -18.37
N LYS A 12 8.45 -1.91 -19.36
CA LYS A 12 8.49 -3.04 -20.31
C LYS A 12 9.86 -3.24 -20.99
N GLN A 13 10.68 -2.20 -21.09
CA GLN A 13 11.99 -2.25 -21.76
C GLN A 13 13.12 -2.59 -20.77
N SER A 14 12.87 -2.47 -19.48
CA SER A 14 13.84 -2.77 -18.45
C SER A 14 14.12 -4.28 -18.45
N SER A 15 15.39 -4.68 -18.51
CA SER A 15 15.76 -6.10 -18.65
C SER A 15 16.14 -6.75 -17.31
N MET A 16 16.53 -5.95 -16.32
CA MET A 16 17.10 -6.42 -15.06
C MET A 16 16.66 -5.59 -13.86
N TRP A 17 16.57 -6.22 -12.70
CA TRP A 17 16.43 -5.52 -11.42
C TRP A 17 17.79 -4.99 -10.98
N PRO A 18 17.95 -3.68 -10.69
CA PRO A 18 19.25 -3.13 -10.35
C PRO A 18 19.68 -3.51 -8.93
N ASP A 19 20.98 -3.75 -8.75
CA ASP A 19 21.55 -4.14 -7.47
C ASP A 19 21.50 -2.99 -6.45
N ARG A 20 21.00 -3.29 -5.25
CA ARG A 20 21.00 -2.38 -4.08
C ARG A 20 20.16 -1.10 -4.24
N ILE A 21 19.11 -1.12 -5.05
CA ILE A 21 18.21 0.04 -5.15
C ILE A 21 17.43 0.27 -3.86
N ARG A 22 17.21 1.55 -3.54
CA ARG A 22 16.43 1.97 -2.38
C ARG A 22 15.04 2.46 -2.74
N ARG A 23 14.83 2.95 -3.96
CA ARG A 23 13.53 3.43 -4.45
C ARG A 23 13.25 2.84 -5.82
N CYS A 24 12.08 2.27 -6.01
CA CYS A 24 11.68 1.66 -7.27
C CYS A 24 10.26 2.09 -7.61
N SER A 25 10.05 2.50 -8.87
CA SER A 25 8.72 2.67 -9.43
C SER A 25 8.55 1.71 -10.59
N VAL A 26 7.53 0.86 -10.54
CA VAL A 26 7.23 -0.12 -11.58
C VAL A 26 6.00 0.36 -12.35
N HIS A 27 6.15 0.48 -13.67
CA HIS A 27 5.12 0.96 -14.59
C HIS A 27 4.92 0.01 -15.77
N ASN A 28 3.67 -0.37 -16.00
CA ASN A 28 3.23 -1.30 -17.06
C ASN A 28 3.79 -2.71 -16.91
N GLU A 29 3.14 -3.71 -17.54
CA GLU A 29 3.54 -5.14 -17.54
C GLU A 29 5.06 -5.40 -17.51
N PHE A 30 5.63 -5.42 -16.31
CA PHE A 30 7.05 -5.68 -16.12
C PHE A 30 7.25 -7.18 -16.00
N ARG A 31 7.67 -7.81 -17.10
CA ARG A 31 7.85 -9.27 -17.16
C ARG A 31 9.20 -9.64 -16.59
N PHE A 32 9.23 -10.11 -15.35
CA PHE A 32 10.43 -10.69 -14.79
C PHE A 32 10.80 -12.00 -15.50
N GLY A 33 12.09 -12.17 -15.79
CA GLY A 33 12.70 -13.49 -15.98
C GLY A 33 12.87 -14.25 -14.65
N GLN A 34 13.30 -15.52 -14.70
CA GLN A 34 13.59 -16.34 -13.51
C GLN A 34 14.87 -15.90 -12.75
N GLN A 35 14.96 -14.66 -12.31
CA GLN A 35 16.13 -14.15 -11.57
C GLN A 35 15.78 -13.82 -10.12
N ASN A 36 16.72 -14.09 -9.22
CA ASN A 36 16.62 -13.77 -7.79
C ASN A 36 16.66 -12.25 -7.59
N MET A 37 15.56 -11.69 -7.11
CA MET A 37 15.44 -10.26 -6.82
C MET A 37 16.01 -9.94 -5.43
N LEU A 38 17.06 -9.13 -5.37
CA LEU A 38 17.60 -8.61 -4.11
C LEU A 38 16.83 -7.35 -3.66
N LEU A 39 15.71 -7.57 -2.97
CA LEU A 39 14.83 -6.50 -2.47
C LEU A 39 15.19 -5.96 -1.08
N SER A 40 16.19 -6.55 -0.43
CA SER A 40 16.52 -6.29 0.98
C SER A 40 16.94 -4.85 1.29
N HIS A 41 17.31 -4.07 0.28
CA HIS A 41 17.72 -2.66 0.42
C HIS A 41 16.59 -1.67 0.10
N LEU A 42 15.46 -2.17 -0.42
CA LEU A 42 14.37 -1.34 -0.91
C LEU A 42 13.66 -0.65 0.26
N ARG A 43 13.49 0.67 0.14
CA ARG A 43 12.85 1.54 1.13
C ARG A 43 11.55 2.13 0.61
N SER A 44 11.41 2.28 -0.70
CA SER A 44 10.19 2.79 -1.35
C SER A 44 9.89 2.00 -2.61
N LEU A 45 8.65 1.52 -2.72
CA LEU A 45 8.15 0.79 -3.87
C LEU A 45 6.83 1.41 -4.31
N TYR A 46 6.76 1.78 -5.58
CA TYR A 46 5.55 2.26 -6.23
C TYR A 46 5.22 1.31 -7.37
N MET A 47 3.97 0.86 -7.48
CA MET A 47 3.53 -0.03 -8.55
C MET A 47 2.19 0.46 -9.10
N PHE A 48 2.16 0.80 -10.38
CA PHE A 48 0.99 1.37 -11.04
C PHE A 48 0.55 0.51 -12.22
N GLY A 49 -0.66 -0.06 -12.13
CA GLY A 49 -1.27 -0.78 -13.26
C GLY A 49 -0.61 -2.12 -13.62
N GLU A 50 0.14 -2.73 -12.69
CA GLU A 50 0.78 -4.03 -12.90
C GLU A 50 -0.18 -5.21 -12.91
N ASP A 51 0.20 -6.30 -13.58
CA ASP A 51 -0.53 -7.56 -13.47
C ASP A 51 -0.39 -8.17 -12.07
N LYS A 52 -1.39 -8.95 -11.68
CA LYS A 52 -1.47 -9.55 -10.35
C LYS A 52 -0.26 -10.44 -10.02
N CYS A 53 0.25 -11.21 -10.98
CA CYS A 53 1.35 -12.16 -10.74
C CYS A 53 2.66 -11.42 -10.43
N SER A 54 2.96 -10.35 -11.18
CA SER A 54 4.17 -9.55 -10.95
C SER A 54 4.17 -8.86 -9.59
N LEU A 55 3.01 -8.33 -9.19
CA LEU A 55 2.81 -7.76 -7.86
C LEU A 55 3.09 -8.78 -6.74
N TYR A 56 2.44 -9.94 -6.76
CA TYR A 56 2.65 -10.92 -5.67
C TYR A 56 4.05 -11.50 -5.67
N ARG A 57 4.72 -11.63 -6.83
CA ARG A 57 6.12 -12.04 -6.91
C ARG A 57 7.03 -11.04 -6.19
N ILE A 58 6.88 -9.74 -6.45
CA ILE A 58 7.66 -8.69 -5.78
C ILE A 58 7.35 -8.67 -4.27
N LEU A 59 6.06 -8.68 -3.89
CA LEU A 59 5.66 -8.63 -2.48
C LEU A 59 6.10 -9.86 -1.67
N SER A 60 6.41 -10.98 -2.32
CA SER A 60 6.92 -12.19 -1.66
C SER A 60 8.43 -12.15 -1.41
N GLY A 61 9.15 -11.13 -1.90
CA GLY A 61 10.57 -10.96 -1.64
C GLY A 61 10.88 -10.35 -0.26
N ASP A 62 12.17 -10.26 0.09
CA ASP A 62 12.60 -9.69 1.38
C ASP A 62 12.49 -8.16 1.38
N LEU A 63 11.41 -7.63 1.94
CA LEU A 63 11.07 -6.21 2.00
C LEU A 63 11.13 -5.63 3.43
N LYS A 64 11.98 -6.18 4.30
CA LYS A 64 12.08 -5.77 5.72
C LYS A 64 12.38 -4.28 5.93
N LEU A 65 13.09 -3.64 5.01
CA LEU A 65 13.44 -2.22 5.09
C LEU A 65 12.44 -1.29 4.39
N LEU A 66 11.38 -1.85 3.79
CA LEU A 66 10.41 -1.07 3.05
C LEU A 66 9.61 -0.16 3.99
N SER A 67 9.66 1.13 3.71
CA SER A 67 9.00 2.20 4.48
C SER A 67 7.80 2.80 3.75
N VAL A 68 7.82 2.77 2.41
CA VAL A 68 6.76 3.31 1.55
C VAL A 68 6.35 2.23 0.55
N LEU A 69 5.06 1.91 0.53
CA LEU A 69 4.45 1.04 -0.46
C LEU A 69 3.22 1.72 -1.05
N ASP A 70 3.26 1.98 -2.35
CA ASP A 70 2.13 2.51 -3.10
C ASP A 70 1.71 1.51 -4.18
N LEU A 71 0.50 0.97 -4.04
CA LEU A 71 -0.13 0.04 -4.99
C LEU A 71 -1.39 0.68 -5.60
N GLN A 72 -1.40 2.00 -5.76
CA GLN A 72 -2.53 2.72 -6.35
C GLN A 72 -2.91 2.13 -7.71
N ASN A 73 -4.21 1.96 -7.94
CA ASN A 73 -4.78 1.39 -9.17
C ASN A 73 -4.33 -0.06 -9.47
N ALA A 74 -3.66 -0.75 -8.54
CA ALA A 74 -3.32 -2.16 -8.74
C ALA A 74 -4.59 -3.03 -8.82
N PRO A 75 -4.57 -4.16 -9.56
CA PRO A 75 -5.73 -5.05 -9.73
C PRO A 75 -6.00 -5.92 -8.49
N LEU A 76 -6.03 -5.30 -7.31
CA LEU A 76 -6.22 -5.95 -6.02
C LEU A 76 -7.71 -6.01 -5.67
N ARG A 77 -8.23 -7.22 -5.46
CA ARG A 77 -9.57 -7.47 -4.88
C ARG A 77 -9.52 -7.84 -3.40
N ARG A 78 -8.35 -8.23 -2.91
CA ARG A 78 -8.08 -8.63 -1.52
C ARG A 78 -6.83 -7.93 -1.04
N PHE A 79 -6.77 -7.66 0.25
CA PHE A 79 -5.55 -7.14 0.88
C PHE A 79 -4.40 -8.15 0.71
N PRO A 80 -3.21 -7.73 0.23
CA PRO A 80 -2.06 -8.62 0.09
C PRO A 80 -1.48 -9.00 1.46
N ALA A 81 -1.55 -10.28 1.82
CA ALA A 81 -1.16 -10.77 3.15
C ALA A 81 0.30 -10.47 3.51
N GLN A 82 1.20 -10.47 2.53
CA GLN A 82 2.64 -10.19 2.70
C GLN A 82 2.91 -8.79 3.28
N VAL A 83 2.02 -7.83 3.02
CA VAL A 83 2.21 -6.45 3.46
C VAL A 83 2.21 -6.33 4.98
N VAL A 84 1.44 -7.16 5.70
CA VAL A 84 1.35 -7.05 7.17
C VAL A 84 2.62 -7.48 7.91
N ASP A 85 3.57 -8.09 7.22
CA ASP A 85 4.86 -8.49 7.80
C ASP A 85 5.97 -7.43 7.57
N MET A 86 5.66 -6.36 6.83
CA MET A 86 6.57 -5.23 6.57
C MET A 86 6.62 -4.26 7.77
N ARG A 87 7.29 -4.67 8.86
CA ARG A 87 7.27 -3.92 10.13
C ARG A 87 7.86 -2.50 10.05
N SER A 88 8.68 -2.19 9.06
CA SER A 88 9.25 -0.86 8.83
C SER A 88 8.33 0.08 8.06
N LEU A 89 7.16 -0.41 7.61
CA LEU A 89 6.27 0.34 6.73
C LEU A 89 5.61 1.51 7.47
N LYS A 90 5.77 2.71 6.92
CA LYS A 90 5.21 3.97 7.42
C LYS A 90 4.06 4.47 6.54
N PHE A 91 4.12 4.20 5.24
CA PHE A 91 3.09 4.61 4.28
C PHE A 91 2.60 3.40 3.48
N LEU A 92 1.29 3.20 3.47
CA LEU A 92 0.60 2.22 2.63
C LEU A 92 -0.54 2.88 1.86
N SER A 93 -0.45 2.85 0.54
CA SER A 93 -1.53 3.24 -0.37
C SER A 93 -2.04 2.04 -1.14
N LEU A 94 -3.35 1.81 -1.05
CA LEU A 94 -4.14 0.85 -1.82
C LEU A 94 -5.29 1.57 -2.55
N ARG A 95 -5.11 2.86 -2.80
CA ARG A 95 -6.13 3.73 -3.38
C ARG A 95 -6.58 3.22 -4.75
N ASN A 96 -7.86 3.41 -5.07
CA ASN A 96 -8.46 3.01 -6.36
C ASN A 96 -8.30 1.51 -6.67
N THR A 97 -8.20 0.67 -5.64
CA THR A 97 -8.24 -0.79 -5.80
C THR A 97 -9.66 -1.32 -5.52
N GLN A 98 -9.89 -2.62 -5.71
CA GLN A 98 -11.19 -3.26 -5.42
C GLN A 98 -11.19 -4.01 -4.08
N ILE A 99 -10.28 -3.66 -3.17
CA ILE A 99 -10.19 -4.27 -1.84
C ILE A 99 -11.47 -4.00 -1.06
N GLN A 100 -12.01 -5.05 -0.44
CA GLN A 100 -13.27 -5.01 0.31
C GLN A 100 -13.06 -4.99 1.82
N THR A 101 -11.93 -5.53 2.29
CA THR A 101 -11.64 -5.70 3.71
C THR A 101 -10.19 -5.38 4.01
N VAL A 102 -9.94 -4.79 5.18
CA VAL A 102 -8.63 -4.69 5.81
C VAL A 102 -8.53 -5.82 6.84
N PRO A 103 -7.47 -6.65 6.84
CA PRO A 103 -7.38 -7.81 7.72
C PRO A 103 -7.06 -7.39 9.17
N THR A 104 -7.47 -8.20 10.15
CA THR A 104 -7.14 -8.00 11.58
C THR A 104 -5.62 -7.95 11.82
N SER A 105 -4.84 -8.61 10.97
CA SER A 105 -3.38 -8.57 11.00
C SER A 105 -2.77 -7.19 10.68
N ILE A 106 -3.57 -6.21 10.25
CA ILE A 106 -3.09 -4.83 10.04
C ILE A 106 -2.42 -4.27 11.28
N GLY A 107 -2.86 -4.66 12.48
CA GLY A 107 -2.27 -4.24 13.76
C GLY A 107 -0.81 -4.65 13.98
N ARG A 108 -0.21 -5.45 13.08
CA ARG A 108 1.24 -5.76 13.08
C ARG A 108 2.08 -4.59 12.55
N LEU A 109 1.50 -3.67 11.78
CA LEU A 109 2.20 -2.55 11.16
C LEU A 109 2.38 -1.39 12.15
N GLN A 110 3.04 -1.64 13.28
CA GLN A 110 3.09 -0.69 14.40
C GLN A 110 3.70 0.68 14.04
N ASN A 111 4.55 0.74 13.02
CA ASN A 111 5.17 1.97 12.53
C ASN A 111 4.34 2.70 11.44
N LEU A 112 3.14 2.23 11.11
CA LEU A 112 2.34 2.82 10.04
C LEU A 112 1.81 4.19 10.46
N GLU A 113 2.16 5.20 9.66
CA GLU A 113 1.78 6.60 9.86
C GLU A 113 0.61 6.99 8.93
N THR A 114 0.53 6.38 7.74
CA THR A 114 -0.54 6.64 6.76
C THR A 114 -1.09 5.35 6.16
N LEU A 115 -2.42 5.21 6.22
CA LEU A 115 -3.18 4.20 5.49
C LEU A 115 -4.16 4.89 4.53
N ASP A 116 -3.91 4.78 3.23
CA ASP A 116 -4.80 5.27 2.17
C ASP A 116 -5.50 4.11 1.47
N VAL A 117 -6.80 3.93 1.78
CA VAL A 117 -7.70 2.97 1.12
C VAL A 117 -8.86 3.70 0.46
N LYS A 118 -8.63 4.92 -0.04
CA LYS A 118 -9.65 5.68 -0.75
C LYS A 118 -10.07 5.02 -2.04
N HIS A 119 -11.32 5.23 -2.42
CA HIS A 119 -11.91 4.64 -3.63
C HIS A 119 -11.74 3.12 -3.69
N THR A 120 -11.75 2.46 -2.53
CA THR A 120 -11.86 1.02 -2.41
C THR A 120 -13.31 0.61 -2.10
N ARG A 121 -13.53 -0.66 -1.80
CA ARG A 121 -14.82 -1.19 -1.35
C ARG A 121 -14.85 -1.49 0.15
N VAL A 122 -13.87 -0.97 0.90
CA VAL A 122 -13.81 -1.08 2.36
C VAL A 122 -14.94 -0.26 2.97
N THR A 123 -15.81 -0.91 3.74
CA THR A 123 -16.94 -0.28 4.44
C THR A 123 -16.78 -0.31 5.97
N SER A 124 -15.86 -1.11 6.49
CA SER A 124 -15.52 -1.20 7.91
C SER A 124 -14.03 -1.49 8.10
N LEU A 125 -13.50 -1.12 9.26
CA LEU A 125 -12.13 -1.44 9.66
C LEU A 125 -12.14 -2.44 10.83
N PRO A 126 -11.16 -3.35 10.90
CA PRO A 126 -11.02 -4.27 12.02
C PRO A 126 -10.61 -3.49 13.29
N ILE A 127 -10.93 -4.01 14.47
CA ILE A 127 -10.63 -3.32 15.72
C ILE A 127 -9.13 -3.17 15.98
N GLU A 128 -8.32 -4.07 15.41
CA GLU A 128 -6.87 -4.05 15.47
C GLU A 128 -6.24 -2.81 14.80
N ILE A 129 -7.00 -2.01 14.05
CA ILE A 129 -6.53 -0.71 13.59
C ILE A 129 -6.12 0.17 14.79
N MET A 130 -6.70 -0.04 15.97
CA MET A 130 -6.33 0.64 17.22
C MET A 130 -4.91 0.30 17.71
N LYS A 131 -4.28 -0.77 17.20
CA LYS A 131 -2.89 -1.09 17.54
C LYS A 131 -1.88 -0.17 16.82
N LEU A 132 -2.34 0.61 15.83
CA LEU A 132 -1.50 1.50 15.04
C LEU A 132 -1.33 2.86 15.73
N GLN A 133 -0.57 2.87 16.82
CA GLN A 133 -0.42 4.05 17.69
C GLN A 133 0.28 5.23 17.00
N HIS A 134 1.04 4.98 15.93
CA HIS A 134 1.68 6.01 15.10
C HIS A 134 0.83 6.48 13.91
N LEU A 135 -0.40 5.97 13.74
CA LEU A 135 -1.24 6.30 12.60
C LEU A 135 -1.76 7.74 12.68
N CYS A 136 -1.24 8.60 11.81
CA CYS A 136 -1.61 10.01 11.72
C CYS A 136 -2.72 10.26 10.70
N HIS A 137 -2.74 9.47 9.61
CA HIS A 137 -3.65 9.67 8.49
C HIS A 137 -4.37 8.36 8.12
N LEU A 138 -5.68 8.34 8.34
CA LEU A 138 -6.56 7.24 7.97
C LEU A 138 -7.57 7.72 6.93
N LEU A 139 -7.37 7.33 5.67
CA LEU A 139 -8.18 7.78 4.54
C LEU A 139 -9.03 6.64 4.00
N VAL A 140 -10.31 6.62 4.41
CA VAL A 140 -11.27 5.57 4.03
C VAL A 140 -12.58 6.20 3.56
N TYR A 141 -12.61 6.59 2.29
CA TYR A 141 -13.82 7.08 1.64
C TYR A 141 -13.77 6.82 0.13
N ARG A 142 -14.93 6.86 -0.52
CA ARG A 142 -15.06 6.82 -1.98
C ARG A 142 -16.15 7.78 -2.44
N TYR A 143 -15.97 8.29 -3.66
CA TYR A 143 -17.02 9.02 -4.36
C TYR A 143 -17.65 8.15 -5.44
N HIS A 144 -18.93 8.39 -5.70
CA HIS A 144 -19.69 7.81 -6.81
C HIS A 144 -20.59 8.89 -7.39
N THR A 145 -20.62 9.02 -8.72
CA THR A 145 -21.48 10.00 -9.39
C THR A 145 -22.64 9.29 -10.05
N VAL A 146 -23.88 9.66 -9.73
CA VAL A 146 -25.09 9.19 -10.42
C VAL A 146 -25.83 10.41 -10.93
N ALA A 147 -26.10 10.48 -12.24
CA ALA A 147 -26.81 11.60 -12.86
C ALA A 147 -26.27 12.98 -12.43
N TYR A 148 -24.93 13.17 -12.47
CA TYR A 148 -24.23 14.39 -12.06
C TYR A 148 -24.27 14.73 -10.55
N VAL A 149 -24.92 13.91 -9.72
CA VAL A 149 -24.91 14.05 -8.26
C VAL A 149 -23.76 13.24 -7.65
N LEU A 150 -22.93 13.91 -6.84
CA LEU A 150 -21.78 13.31 -6.16
C LEU A 150 -22.19 12.71 -4.82
N TYR A 151 -22.07 11.40 -4.67
CA TYR A 151 -22.27 10.68 -3.43
C TYR A 151 -20.92 10.35 -2.79
N LYS A 152 -20.75 10.71 -1.52
CA LYS A 152 -19.60 10.32 -0.69
C LYS A 152 -20.00 9.16 0.20
N TYR A 153 -19.27 8.05 0.11
CA TYR A 153 -19.39 6.92 1.03
C TYR A 153 -18.13 6.86 1.89
N GLY A 154 -18.31 6.88 3.21
CA GLY A 154 -17.24 6.61 4.16
C GLY A 154 -17.28 5.15 4.63
N PHE A 155 -16.78 4.94 5.84
CA PHE A 155 -16.79 3.65 6.52
C PHE A 155 -17.55 3.75 7.85
N SER A 156 -18.04 2.62 8.34
CA SER A 156 -18.60 2.51 9.68
C SER A 156 -17.47 2.58 10.71
N THR A 157 -17.50 3.61 11.55
CA THR A 157 -16.52 3.78 12.64
C THR A 157 -16.93 2.97 13.85
N THR A 158 -15.98 2.30 14.50
CA THR A 158 -16.22 1.76 15.84
C THR A 158 -16.17 2.89 16.87
N ALA A 159 -16.92 2.78 17.97
CA ALA A 159 -16.89 3.76 19.08
C ALA A 159 -15.48 3.96 19.68
N GLN A 160 -14.58 3.02 19.39
CA GLN A 160 -13.22 2.96 19.94
C GLN A 160 -12.19 3.70 19.08
N ILE A 161 -12.57 4.27 17.91
CA ILE A 161 -11.63 4.98 17.01
C ILE A 161 -10.82 6.09 17.72
N GLY A 162 -11.37 6.66 18.80
CA GLY A 162 -10.70 7.65 19.65
C GLY A 162 -9.46 7.15 20.39
N ALA A 163 -9.18 5.84 20.40
CA ALA A 163 -7.95 5.29 20.98
C ALA A 163 -6.70 5.54 20.10
N LEU A 164 -6.87 6.03 18.87
CA LEU A 164 -5.76 6.44 18.00
C LEU A 164 -5.25 7.83 18.40
N GLN A 165 -4.27 7.86 19.30
CA GLN A 165 -3.74 9.10 19.88
C GLN A 165 -3.07 10.02 18.87
N SER A 166 -2.43 9.46 17.84
CA SER A 166 -1.72 10.23 16.81
C SER A 166 -2.61 10.70 15.66
N LEU A 167 -3.90 10.33 15.64
CA LEU A 167 -4.76 10.54 14.47
C LEU A 167 -5.07 12.03 14.28
N GLN A 168 -4.56 12.61 13.19
CA GLN A 168 -4.73 14.03 12.88
C GLN A 168 -5.86 14.28 11.88
N LYS A 169 -6.11 13.31 10.99
CA LYS A 169 -7.13 13.44 9.94
C LYS A 169 -7.95 12.17 9.86
N LEU A 170 -9.23 12.31 10.18
CA LEU A 170 -10.28 11.34 9.93
C LEU A 170 -11.28 11.97 8.95
N TRP A 171 -11.68 11.22 7.93
CA TRP A 171 -12.76 11.64 7.03
C TRP A 171 -14.00 10.78 7.30
N PRO A 172 -14.72 11.00 8.41
CA PRO A 172 -15.99 10.32 8.65
C PRO A 172 -17.01 10.77 7.60
N ILE A 173 -18.10 9.99 7.48
CA ILE A 173 -19.18 10.17 6.50
C ILE A 173 -19.69 11.61 6.53
#